data_AF-A0A3A0AZ98-F1
#
_entry.id   AF-A0A3A0AZ98-F1
#
_cell.length_a   1.000
_cell.length_b   1.000
_cell.length_c   1.000
_cell.angle_alpha   90.00
_cell.angle_beta   90.00
_cell.angle_gamma   90.00
#
_symmetry.space_group_name_H-M   'P 1'
#
loop_
_entity.id
_entity.type
_entity.pdbx_description
1 polymer ?
#
loop_
_entity_poly.entity_id
_entity_poly.type
_entity_poly.pdbx_seq_one_letter_code
_entity_poly.pdbx_strand_id
1 'polypeptide(L)' 'MLAYAEKLTRTPAAVTDADTQALHAAGFSDAQVWEATFTTSIFALFNRMADAFGLEPPEHLLEALERE' A
#
# COMPACT_ATOMS: atom_id res chain seq x y z
N MET A 1 3.87 -9.20 4.61
CA MET A 1 3.78 -7.74 4.40
C MET A 1 2.84 -7.38 3.25
N LEU A 2 3.06 -7.85 2.00
CA LEU A 2 2.20 -7.45 0.87
C LEU A 2 0.71 -7.82 1.05
N ALA A 3 0.39 -8.97 1.62
CA ALA A 3 -1.01 -9.34 1.93
C ALA A 3 -1.67 -8.36 2.93
N TYR A 4 -0.91 -7.84 3.90
CA TYR A 4 -1.38 -6.80 4.82
C TYR A 4 -1.67 -5.50 4.06
N ALA A 5 -0.74 -5.07 3.19
CA ALA A 5 -0.89 -3.86 2.39
C ALA A 5 -2.09 -3.94 1.42
N GLU A 6 -2.29 -5.12 0.80
CA GLU A 6 -3.47 -5.38 -0.05
C GLU A 6 -4.77 -5.26 0.77
N LYS A 7 -4.86 -5.93 1.92
CA LYS A 7 -6.05 -5.88 2.78
C LYS A 7 -6.34 -4.45 3.27
N LEU A 8 -5.30 -3.73 3.71
CA LEU A 8 -5.40 -2.33 4.14
C LEU A 8 -5.87 -1.41 3.00
N THR A 9 -5.47 -1.69 1.76
CA THR A 9 -5.90 -0.91 0.59
C THR A 9 -7.35 -1.20 0.19
N ARG A 10 -7.74 -2.48 0.15
CA ARG A 10 -9.03 -2.94 -0.39
C ARG A 10 -10.16 -2.90 0.63
N THR A 11 -9.87 -3.28 1.88
CA THR A 11 -10.84 -3.41 2.97
C THR A 11 -10.25 -2.89 4.29
N PRO A 12 -9.90 -1.59 4.38
CA PRO A 12 -9.24 -1.03 5.57
C PRO A 12 -10.02 -1.26 6.86
N ALA A 13 -11.36 -1.20 6.80
CA ALA A 13 -12.23 -1.41 7.95
C ALA A 13 -12.24 -2.86 8.47
N ALA A 14 -11.70 -3.81 7.71
CA ALA A 14 -11.59 -5.22 8.10
C ALA A 14 -10.20 -5.57 8.67
N VAL A 15 -9.28 -4.61 8.77
CA VAL A 15 -7.98 -4.79 9.43
C VAL A 15 -8.20 -4.94 10.94
N THR A 16 -7.49 -5.89 11.54
CA THR A 16 -7.59 -6.28 12.95
C THR A 16 -6.20 -6.50 13.54
N ASP A 17 -6.13 -6.67 14.86
CA ASP A 17 -4.87 -6.98 15.56
C ASP A 17 -4.20 -8.28 15.08
N ALA A 18 -4.96 -9.23 14.53
CA ALA A 18 -4.40 -10.46 13.96
C ALA A 18 -3.48 -10.16 12.75
N ASP A 19 -3.78 -9.11 11.99
CA ASP A 19 -3.00 -8.74 10.82
C ASP A 19 -1.65 -8.13 11.20
N THR A 20 -1.59 -7.34 12.28
CA THR A 20 -0.33 -6.80 12.82
C THR A 20 0.47 -7.89 13.55
N GLN A 21 -0.18 -8.78 14.28
CA GLN A 21 0.46 -9.96 14.90
C GLN A 21 1.12 -10.86 13.86
N ALA A 22 0.49 -11.07 12.69
CA ALA A 22 1.09 -11.83 11.59
C ALA A 22 2.39 -11.18 11.06
N LEU A 23 2.48 -9.85 11.05
CA LEU A 23 3.71 -9.14 10.70
C LEU A 23 4.78 -9.31 11.77
N HIS A 24 4.42 -9.21 13.05
CA HIS A 24 5.36 -9.47 14.15
C HIS A 24 5.88 -10.91 14.14
N ALA A 25 5.03 -11.89 13.88
CA ALA A 25 5.43 -13.29 13.71
C ALA A 25 6.40 -13.49 12.53
N ALA A 26 6.35 -12.62 11.53
CA ALA A 26 7.29 -12.58 10.41
C ALA A 26 8.57 -11.77 10.70
N GLY A 27 8.75 -11.27 11.93
CA GLY A 27 9.95 -10.55 12.37
C GLY A 27 9.90 -9.03 12.23
N PHE A 28 8.74 -8.45 11.92
CA PHE A 28 8.60 -6.99 11.83
C PHE A 28 8.54 -6.38 13.23
N SER A 29 9.30 -5.31 13.45
CA SER A 29 9.17 -4.45 14.63
C SER A 29 7.95 -3.52 14.52
N ASP A 30 7.52 -2.95 15.64
CA ASP A 30 6.42 -1.97 15.69
C ASP A 30 6.67 -0.79 14.74
N ALA A 31 7.90 -0.30 14.69
CA ALA A 31 8.29 0.78 13.79
C ALA A 31 8.12 0.39 12.31
N GLN A 32 8.47 -0.85 11.95
CA GLN A 32 8.30 -1.35 10.58
C GLN A 32 6.84 -1.61 10.23
N VAL A 33 6.01 -2.06 11.19
CA VAL A 33 4.56 -2.19 10.99
C VAL A 33 3.93 -0.81 10.77
N TRP A 34 4.34 0.18 11.57
CA TRP A 34 3.90 1.56 11.39
C TRP A 34 4.30 2.11 10.03
N GLU A 35 5.55 1.93 9.60
CA GLU A 35 6.06 2.40 8.31
C GLU A 35 5.32 1.74 7.13
N ALA A 36 5.06 0.43 7.19
CA ALA A 36 4.28 -0.29 6.20
C ALA A 36 2.84 0.24 6.11
N THR A 37 2.22 0.50 7.26
CA THR A 37 0.85 1.06 7.36
C THR A 37 0.79 2.46 6.77
N PHE A 38 1.73 3.33 7.16
CA PHE A 38 1.81 4.71 6.70
C PHE A 38 2.05 4.77 5.19
N THR A 39 3.01 4.01 4.69
CA THR A 39 3.36 3.94 3.26
C THR A 39 2.18 3.43 2.44
N THR A 40 1.55 2.33 2.86
CA THR A 40 0.36 1.81 2.15
C THR A 40 -0.76 2.86 2.11
N SER A 41 -0.99 3.56 3.22
CA SER A 41 -2.06 4.56 3.33
C SER A 41 -1.81 5.79 2.46
N ILE A 42 -0.57 6.28 2.40
CA ILE A 42 -0.25 7.47 1.61
C ILE A 42 -0.37 7.20 0.11
N PHE A 43 0.04 6.02 -0.36
CA PHE A 43 -0.20 5.60 -1.74
C PHE A 43 -1.69 5.48 -2.02
N ALA A 44 -2.46 4.86 -1.12
CA ALA A 44 -3.90 4.74 -1.31
C ALA A 44 -4.60 6.12 -1.34
N LEU A 45 -4.12 7.12 -0.61
CA LEU A 45 -4.61 8.49 -0.69
C LEU A 45 -4.31 9.10 -2.06
N PHE A 46 -3.06 9.07 -2.51
CA PHE A 46 -2.67 9.69 -3.78
C PHE A 46 -3.26 8.99 -4.99
N ASN A 47 -3.39 7.66 -4.97
CA ASN A 47 -4.08 6.91 -6.02
C ASN A 47 -5.53 7.39 -6.16
N ARG A 48 -6.26 7.53 -5.04
CA ARG A 48 -7.65 8.04 -5.07
C ARG A 48 -7.73 9.47 -5.59
N MET A 49 -6.76 10.32 -5.27
CA MET A 49 -6.69 11.68 -5.80
C MET A 49 -6.42 11.65 -7.31
N ALA A 50 -5.44 10.87 -7.76
CA ALA A 50 -5.12 10.72 -9.18
C ALA A 50 -6.34 10.22 -9.97
N ASP A 51 -7.00 9.18 -9.49
CA ASP A 51 -8.21 8.61 -10.12
C ASP A 51 -9.35 9.64 -10.18
N ALA A 52 -9.59 10.38 -9.09
CA ALA A 52 -10.67 11.37 -9.02
C ALA A 52 -10.47 12.54 -9.98
N PHE A 53 -9.22 12.91 -10.27
CA PHE A 53 -8.87 14.00 -11.19
C PHE A 53 -8.48 13.52 -12.60
N GLY A 54 -8.49 12.21 -12.87
CA GLY A 54 -8.09 11.64 -14.16
C GLY A 54 -6.63 11.92 -14.49
N LEU A 55 -5.74 11.90 -13.50
CA LEU A 55 -4.31 12.11 -13.72
C LEU A 55 -3.71 10.87 -14.39
N GLU A 56 -3.04 11.07 -15.53
CA GLU A 56 -2.30 10.00 -16.20
C GLU A 56 -0.86 9.90 -15.63
N PRO A 57 -0.27 8.69 -15.62
CA PRO A 57 1.14 8.52 -15.29
C PRO A 57 2.03 9.33 -16.26
N PRO A 58 3.19 9.82 -15.81
CA PRO A 58 4.17 10.42 -16.71
C PRO A 58 4.60 9.44 -17.82
N GLU A 59 4.79 9.94 -19.05
CA GLU A 59 5.15 9.12 -20.23
C GLU A 59 6.34 8.18 -19.98
N HIS A 60 7.42 8.68 -19.36
CA HIS A 60 8.62 7.86 -19.09
C HIS A 60 8.34 6.63 -18.22
N LEU A 61 7.27 6.66 -17.41
CA LEU A 61 6.87 5.56 -16.54
C LEU A 61 6.05 4.52 -17.32
N LEU A 62 5.30 4.96 -18.33
CA LEU A 62 4.59 4.07 -19.28
C LEU A 62 5.60 3.35 -20.18
N GLU A 63 6.59 4.07 -20.70
CA GLU A 63 7.67 3.48 -21.52
C GLU A 63 8.48 2.42 -20.77
N ALA A 64 8.66 2.57 -19.45
CA ALA A 64 9.36 1.59 -18.62
C ALA A 64 8.55 0.28 -18.50
N LEU A 65 7.22 0.36 -18.42
CA LEU A 65 6.33 -0.81 -18.35
C LEU A 65 6.25 -1.56 -19.69
N GLU A 66 6.41 -0.87 -20.82
CA GLU A 66 6.41 -1.50 -22.15
C GLU A 66 7.71 -2.25 -22.49
N ARG A 67 8.77 -2.06 -21.69
CA ARG A 67 10.09 -2.68 -21.88
C ARG A 67 10.28 -4.00 -21.13
N GLU A 68 9.32 -4.43 -20.33
CA GLU A 68 9.29 -5.71 -19.60
C GLU A 68 8.40 -6.75 -20.30
#